data_AF-M7A2A8-F1
#
_entry.id   AF-M7A2A8-F1
#
_cell.length_a   1.000
_cell.length_b   1.000
_cell.length_c   1.000
_cell.angle_alpha   90.00
_cell.angle_beta   90.00
_cell.angle_gamma   90.00
#
_symmetry.space_group_name_H-M   'P 1'
#
loop_
_entity.id
_entity.type
_entity.pdbx_description
1 polymer ?
#
loop_
_entity_poly.entity_id
_entity_poly.type
_entity_poly.pdbx_seq_one_letter_code
_entity_poly.pdbx_strand_id
1 'polypeptide(L)'
;MSAKGISKDLIGTKLDHYEFDVERGKIREFCQAIGETNPIYFDVEAAKKAGYEDTPAPPTYPTVIQFWGYPKIWQDMENMGVDTSRILHLKEKYT
;
A
#
# COMPACT_ATOMS: atom_id res chain seq x y z
N MET A 1 -18.62 -25.53 -13.96
CA MET A 1 -17.91 -24.72 -14.98
C MET A 1 -16.44 -24.74 -14.61
N SER A 2 -15.54 -25.11 -15.53
CA SER A 2 -14.10 -25.08 -15.25
C SER A 2 -13.69 -23.64 -14.96
N ALA A 3 -13.00 -23.39 -13.84
CA ALA A 3 -12.45 -22.07 -13.55
C ALA A 3 -11.42 -21.74 -14.63
N LYS A 4 -11.75 -20.81 -15.53
CA LYS A 4 -10.76 -20.24 -16.44
C LYS A 4 -9.70 -19.58 -15.55
N GLY A 5 -8.48 -20.12 -15.55
CA GLY A 5 -7.35 -19.48 -14.89
C GLY A 5 -7.07 -18.11 -15.51
N ILE A 6 -6.37 -17.25 -14.76
CA ILE A 6 -5.89 -15.94 -15.23
C ILE A 6 -5.06 -16.12 -16.51
N SER A 7 -5.29 -15.29 -17.53
CA SER A 7 -4.59 -15.41 -18.82
C SER A 7 -3.10 -15.11 -18.70
N LYS A 8 -2.27 -15.89 -19.41
CA LYS A 8 -0.83 -15.61 -19.52
C LYS A 8 -0.51 -14.38 -20.37
N ASP A 9 -1.46 -13.91 -21.19
CA ASP A 9 -1.28 -12.73 -22.03
C ASP A 9 -1.15 -11.43 -21.21
N LEU A 10 -1.49 -11.48 -19.91
CA LEU A 10 -1.35 -10.36 -18.98
C LEU A 10 0.09 -10.12 -18.51
N ILE A 11 1.03 -11.04 -18.83
CA ILE A 11 2.43 -10.89 -18.44
C ILE A 11 3.02 -9.66 -19.15
N GLY A 12 3.55 -8.73 -18.36
CA GLY A 12 4.14 -7.49 -18.86
C GLY A 12 3.18 -6.32 -19.01
N THR A 13 1.89 -6.50 -18.68
CA THR A 13 0.93 -5.41 -18.58
C THR A 13 1.42 -4.36 -17.59
N LYS A 14 1.44 -3.10 -18.03
CA LYS A 14 1.72 -1.95 -17.18
C LYS A 14 0.39 -1.35 -16.76
N LEU A 15 0.24 -1.10 -15.46
CA LEU A 15 -0.87 -0.33 -14.91
C LEU A 15 -0.64 1.17 -15.15
N ASP A 16 -1.70 1.95 -14.97
CA ASP A 16 -1.62 3.39 -15.17
C ASP A 16 -0.71 4.04 -14.13
N HIS A 17 -0.04 5.11 -14.55
CA HIS A 17 0.69 5.97 -13.63
C HIS A 17 -0.28 6.77 -12.77
N TYR A 18 0.07 6.98 -11.51
CA TYR A 18 -0.63 7.86 -10.59
C TYR A 18 0.37 8.51 -9.62
N GLU A 19 -0.05 9.63 -9.05
CA GLU A 19 0.65 10.32 -7.99
C GLU A 19 -0.11 10.11 -6.67
N PHE A 20 0.64 10.03 -5.57
CA PHE A 20 0.08 9.86 -4.24
C PHE A 20 0.88 10.73 -3.26
N ASP A 21 0.19 11.66 -2.61
CA ASP A 21 0.79 12.53 -1.59
C ASP A 21 0.99 11.75 -0.29
N VAL A 22 2.24 11.59 0.12
CA VAL A 22 2.58 11.02 1.41
C VAL A 22 2.47 12.11 2.47
N GLU A 23 1.45 12.02 3.31
CA GLU A 23 1.12 13.06 4.28
C GLU A 23 0.96 12.52 5.72
N ARG A 24 1.17 13.41 6.70
CA ARG A 24 1.31 13.07 8.13
C ARG A 24 0.05 12.44 8.73
N GLY A 25 -1.13 12.87 8.30
CA GLY A 25 -2.42 12.35 8.71
C GLY A 25 -2.56 10.88 8.38
N LYS A 26 -2.28 10.49 7.14
CA LYS A 26 -2.37 9.11 6.67
C LYS A 26 -1.28 8.23 7.26
N ILE A 27 -0.08 8.76 7.48
CA ILE A 27 0.97 8.08 8.26
C ILE A 27 0.47 7.78 9.67
N ARG A 28 -0.08 8.78 10.38
CA ARG A 28 -0.65 8.62 11.72
C ARG A 28 -1.79 7.60 11.75
N GLU A 29 -2.72 7.70 10.81
CA GLU A 29 -3.84 6.76 10.66
C GLU A 29 -3.35 5.32 10.49
N PHE A 30 -2.37 5.11 9.61
CA PHE A 30 -1.79 3.78 9.38
C PHE A 30 -1.08 3.24 10.63
N CYS A 31 -0.25 4.06 11.27
CA CYS A 31 0.43 3.69 12.52
C CYS A 31 -0.57 3.30 13.62
N GLN A 32 -1.68 4.02 13.75
CA GLN A 32 -2.76 3.66 14.68
C GLN A 32 -3.40 2.32 14.31
N ALA A 33 -3.67 2.08 13.02
CA ALA A 33 -4.29 0.85 12.55
C ALA A 33 -3.44 -0.40 12.82
N ILE A 34 -2.11 -0.28 12.78
CA ILE A 34 -1.18 -1.40 13.05
C ILE A 34 -0.71 -1.47 14.51
N GLY A 35 -1.17 -0.58 15.38
CA GLY A 35 -0.77 -0.55 16.79
C GLY A 35 0.66 -0.03 17.05
N GLU A 36 1.22 0.74 16.13
CA GLU A 36 2.51 1.41 16.32
C GLU A 36 2.41 2.50 17.40
N THR A 37 3.42 2.61 18.25
CA THR A 37 3.44 3.52 19.41
C THR A 37 4.70 4.39 19.50
N ASN A 38 5.68 4.17 18.63
CA ASN A 38 6.91 4.94 18.60
C ASN A 38 6.60 6.41 18.23
N PRO A 39 6.94 7.39 19.09
CA PRO A 39 6.56 8.79 18.90
C PRO A 39 7.13 9.43 17.63
N ILE A 40 8.18 8.87 17.01
CA ILE A 40 8.73 9.43 15.76
C ILE A 40 7.69 9.47 14.63
N TYR A 41 6.69 8.59 14.65
CA TYR A 41 5.64 8.56 13.63
C TYR A 41 4.47 9.51 13.93
N PHE A 42 4.46 10.14 15.11
CA PHE A 42 3.32 10.92 15.60
C PHE A 42 3.69 12.36 15.99
N ASP A 43 4.96 12.62 16.28
CA ASP A 43 5.46 13.90 16.75
C ASP A 43 6.68 14.31 15.93
N VAL A 44 6.55 15.45 15.24
CA VAL A 44 7.60 16.03 14.40
C VAL A 44 8.86 16.33 15.21
N GLU A 45 8.72 16.79 16.46
CA GLU A 45 9.87 17.13 17.29
C GLU A 45 10.57 15.86 17.81
N ALA A 46 9.82 14.80 18.10
CA ALA A 46 10.39 13.49 18.39
C ALA A 46 11.14 12.91 17.18
N ALA A 47 10.58 13.06 15.97
CA ALA A 47 11.20 12.62 14.74
C ALA A 47 12.49 13.40 14.44
N LYS A 48 12.47 14.74 14.59
CA LYS A 48 13.65 15.60 14.45
C LYS A 48 14.75 15.26 15.43
N LYS A 49 14.41 15.00 16.70
CA LYS A 49 15.37 14.55 17.70
C LYS A 49 16.01 13.20 17.34
N ALA A 50 15.28 12.35 16.60
CA ALA A 50 15.78 11.09 16.06
C ALA A 50 16.56 11.24 14.73
N GLY A 51 16.69 12.46 14.20
CA GLY A 51 17.48 12.76 13.00
C GLY A 51 16.69 12.81 11.69
N TYR A 52 15.36 12.76 11.74
CA TYR A 52 14.52 12.94 10.55
C TYR A 52 14.17 14.41 10.31
N GLU A 53 13.85 14.79 9.09
CA GLU A 53 13.36 16.16 8.79
C GLU A 53 11.89 16.36 9.22
N ASP A 54 11.10 15.28 9.20
CA ASP A 54 9.68 15.21 9.55
C ASP A 54 9.34 13.81 10.07
N THR A 55 8.07 13.53 10.38
CA THR A 55 7.61 12.17 10.72
C THR A 55 7.85 11.23 9.54
N PRO A 56 8.68 10.17 9.68
CA PRO A 56 8.91 9.23 8.61
C PRO A 56 7.66 8.37 8.35
N ALA A 57 7.54 7.81 7.15
CA ALA A 57 6.60 6.74 6.89
C ALA A 57 7.18 5.41 7.46
N PRO A 58 6.39 4.56 8.13
CA PRO A 58 6.87 3.27 8.62
C PRO A 58 7.22 2.33 7.45
N PRO A 59 8.08 1.31 7.65
CA PRO A 59 8.59 0.46 6.56
C PRO A 59 7.52 -0.23 5.70
N THR A 60 6.33 -0.50 6.27
CA THR A 60 5.21 -1.16 5.59
C THR A 60 4.17 -0.19 5.01
N TYR A 61 4.39 1.12 5.15
CA TYR A 61 3.51 2.16 4.61
C TYR A 61 3.29 2.08 3.09
N PRO A 62 4.20 1.56 2.25
CA PRO A 62 3.91 1.38 0.82
C PRO A 62 2.66 0.54 0.52
N THR A 63 2.21 -0.31 1.45
CA THR A 63 0.90 -0.99 1.34
C THR A 63 -0.26 0.01 1.21
N VAL A 64 -0.20 1.14 1.93
CA VAL A 64 -1.20 2.21 1.84
C VAL A 64 -1.25 2.78 0.44
N ILE A 65 -0.08 3.03 -0.15
CA ILE A 65 0.05 3.59 -1.50
C ILE A 65 -0.64 2.66 -2.51
N GLN A 66 -0.44 1.35 -2.41
CA GLN A 66 -1.04 0.38 -3.32
C GLN A 66 -2.56 0.21 -3.16
N PHE A 67 -3.09 0.12 -1.94
CA PHE A 67 -4.50 -0.24 -1.71
C PHE A 67 -5.44 0.96 -1.45
N TRP A 68 -4.92 2.04 -0.88
CA TRP A 68 -5.67 3.28 -0.63
C TRP A 68 -5.27 4.42 -1.58
N GLY A 69 -4.06 4.36 -2.17
CA GLY A 69 -3.57 5.37 -3.10
C GLY A 69 -3.92 5.10 -4.56
N TYR A 70 -3.80 3.86 -5.04
CA TYR A 70 -4.09 3.54 -6.44
C TYR A 70 -5.61 3.47 -6.70
N PRO A 71 -6.19 4.40 -7.49
CA PRO A 71 -7.64 4.56 -7.59
C PRO A 71 -8.34 3.40 -8.32
N LYS A 72 -7.59 2.57 -9.05
CA LYS A 72 -8.13 1.52 -9.92
C LYS A 72 -7.75 0.10 -9.49
N ILE A 73 -7.10 -0.09 -8.34
CA ILE A 73 -6.53 -1.40 -7.97
C ILE A 73 -7.53 -2.56 -8.10
N TRP A 74 -8.74 -2.38 -7.58
CA TRP A 74 -9.79 -3.40 -7.60
C TRP A 74 -10.37 -3.63 -9.00
N GLN A 75 -10.63 -2.55 -9.73
CA GLN A 75 -11.18 -2.62 -11.08
C GLN A 75 -10.17 -3.26 -12.05
N ASP A 76 -8.89 -2.95 -11.92
CA ASP A 76 -7.85 -3.57 -12.74
C ASP A 76 -7.70 -5.06 -12.42
N MET A 77 -7.79 -5.47 -11.15
CA MET A 77 -7.83 -6.89 -10.76
C MET A 77 -9.03 -7.62 -11.38
N GLU A 78 -10.23 -7.04 -11.32
CA GLU A 78 -11.43 -7.60 -11.93
C GLU A 78 -11.30 -7.71 -13.47
N ASN A 79 -10.77 -6.69 -14.12
CA ASN A 79 -10.51 -6.68 -15.56
C ASN A 79 -9.50 -7.76 -15.99
N MET A 80 -8.58 -8.13 -15.10
CA MET A 80 -7.64 -9.25 -15.29
C MET A 80 -8.27 -10.63 -15.01
N GLY A 81 -9.53 -10.68 -14.57
CA GLY A 81 -10.24 -11.91 -14.24
C GLY A 81 -9.95 -12.44 -12.83
N VAL A 82 -9.46 -11.59 -11.93
CA VAL A 82 -9.26 -11.95 -10.51
C VAL A 82 -10.58 -11.85 -9.77
N ASP A 83 -10.98 -12.94 -9.12
CA ASP A 83 -12.08 -12.94 -8.14
C ASP A 83 -11.53 -12.49 -6.77
N THR A 84 -11.74 -11.23 -6.42
CA THR A 84 -11.25 -10.61 -5.17
C THR A 84 -11.91 -11.19 -3.92
N SER A 85 -13.03 -11.91 -4.04
CA SER A 85 -13.65 -12.63 -2.90
C SER A 85 -12.94 -13.94 -2.57
N ARG A 86 -12.06 -14.42 -3.47
CA ARG A 86 -11.36 -15.71 -3.36
C ARG A 86 -9.84 -15.57 -3.39
N ILE A 87 -9.32 -14.36 -3.26
CA ILE A 87 -7.89 -14.10 -3.20
C ILE A 87 -7.40 -14.16 -1.75
N LEU A 88 -6.24 -14.80 -1.55
CA LEU A 88 -5.48 -14.73 -0.31
C LEU A 88 -4.13 -14.07 -0.62
N HIS A 89 -3.75 -13.11 0.21
CA HIS A 89 -2.42 -12.52 0.14
C HIS A 89 -1.39 -13.49 0.75
N LEU A 90 -0.45 -13.99 -0.07
CA LEU A 90 0.51 -15.02 0.35
C LEU A 90 1.82 -14.45 0.92
N LYS A 91 2.42 -13.46 0.25
CA LYS A 91 3.75 -12.94 0.58
C LYS A 91 3.89 -11.48 0.19
N GLU A 92 4.65 -10.75 0.99
CA GLU A 92 4.97 -9.35 0.78
C GLU A 92 6.49 -9.12 0.80
N LYS A 93 6.99 -8.15 0.03
CA LYS A 93 8.41 -7.77 0.04
C LYS A 93 8.57 -6.27 -0.21
N TYR A 94 9.26 -5.62 0.71
CA TYR A 94 9.74 -4.24 0.56
C TYR A 94 11.24 -4.23 0.24
N THR A 95 11.70 -3.25 -0.53
CA THR A 95 13.11 -3.04 -0.89
C THR A 95 13.43 -1.56 -0.95
#